data_AF-A0A2W5YUH0-F1
#
_entry.id   AF-A0A2W5YUH0-F1
#
_cell.length_a   1.000
_cell.length_b   1.000
_cell.length_c   1.000
_cell.angle_alpha   90.00
_cell.angle_beta   90.00
_cell.angle_gamma   90.00
#
_symmetry.space_group_name_H-M   'P 1'
#
loop_
_entity.id
_entity.type
_entity.pdbx_description
1 polymer ?
#
loop_
_entity_poly.entity_id
_entity_poly.type
_entity_poly.pdbx_seq_one_letter_code
_entity_poly.pdbx_strand_id
1 'polypeptide(L)'
;MLRTDVLIVGSGHAGIEAALASARIGADTLMLTQNLDTIGQMSCNPAIGGSAKSHIVKEIDALGGAMGINADATGIQFRRLNKSKGPAVWATRVQCDKKAYQFRLKAVIERTTGLRVLQATANSVIVTGGRVTGVKTDLGFDIVAGGVVITAGTFLRGLLHVGERSMPGGRMADSVSNLSDSLRALGFETGRFKTGTPCRVNRRTIDFSALEVQDGDEPPPRFSAASVQRGRNELFTLNFDEYGMFHVEQLPCWISHTTSKTAEVIKANLHRSPLYQCRIQGKGPRYCPSIEDKIVRFSHRESHHLFLEPEGRHSEEIYVNGVSTSLPFDAQEEMIRSIPGLSRAEILRAGYAVEYDYFPPTQLKRTLETQRFGGLFFAGQINGTSGYEEAAGQGLIAGTNAALQVLNRGEFTLSSNISYIGVLIDDLINRGTDEPYRMFTSRAENRLTLREDNADLRLTELGAQYRLVDANQLARVQAKRRKIARLTTELETIRIGGKPAALAMCSPNFALEDMPLELRRRADADLWHHIVTEMRYAGYVARQKPPYSPASNVQIPSALDFAVVAGLRTEAREKLRNIRPRTLA
;
A
#
# COMPACT_ATOMS: atom_id res chain seq x y z
N MET A 1 0.29 -7.83 34.44
CA MET A 1 -0.48 -6.92 33.55
C MET A 1 0.51 -5.98 32.91
N LEU A 2 0.63 -6.01 31.58
CA LEU A 2 1.50 -5.09 30.84
C LEU A 2 0.74 -3.79 30.54
N ARG A 3 1.44 -2.66 30.46
CA ARG A 3 0.87 -1.34 30.15
C ARG A 3 1.65 -0.69 29.01
N THR A 4 0.94 0.09 28.22
CA THR A 4 1.47 0.88 27.09
C THR A 4 0.48 2.01 26.80
N ASP A 5 0.93 3.06 26.12
CA ASP A 5 0.05 4.11 25.62
C ASP A 5 -0.74 3.62 24.40
N VAL A 6 -0.03 3.09 23.39
CA VAL A 6 -0.62 2.57 22.16
C VAL A 6 -0.21 1.11 21.95
N LEU A 7 -1.19 0.25 21.76
CA LEU A 7 -0.99 -1.15 21.41
C LEU A 7 -1.30 -1.38 19.93
N ILE A 8 -0.32 -1.89 19.19
CA ILE A 8 -0.48 -2.31 17.80
C ILE A 8 -0.59 -3.83 17.75
N VAL A 9 -1.72 -4.35 17.28
CA VAL A 9 -1.96 -5.79 17.13
C VAL A 9 -1.69 -6.18 15.67
N GLY A 10 -0.59 -6.86 15.43
CA GLY A 10 -0.11 -7.30 14.12
C GLY A 10 1.16 -6.57 13.67
N SER A 11 2.04 -7.30 12.98
CA SER A 11 3.33 -6.82 12.48
C SER A 11 3.43 -6.81 10.94
N GLY A 12 2.29 -6.69 10.26
CA GLY A 12 2.23 -6.47 8.82
C GLY A 12 2.52 -5.01 8.45
N HIS A 13 2.42 -4.68 7.17
CA HIS A 13 2.70 -3.34 6.64
C HIS A 13 1.91 -2.21 7.34
N ALA A 14 0.64 -2.44 7.66
CA ALA A 14 -0.15 -1.49 8.45
C ALA A 14 0.37 -1.33 9.88
N GLY A 15 0.67 -2.45 10.56
CA GLY A 15 1.16 -2.44 11.94
C GLY A 15 2.52 -1.76 12.08
N ILE A 16 3.41 -1.95 11.11
CA ILE A 16 4.73 -1.31 11.07
C ILE A 16 4.61 0.21 11.01
N GLU A 17 3.87 0.75 10.04
CA GLU A 17 3.71 2.21 9.93
C GLU A 17 2.93 2.78 11.12
N ALA A 18 1.94 2.05 11.64
CA ALA A 18 1.21 2.48 12.84
C ALA A 18 2.14 2.59 14.06
N ALA A 19 2.96 1.55 14.31
CA ALA A 19 3.87 1.51 15.44
C ALA A 19 4.94 2.61 15.36
N LEU A 20 5.55 2.80 14.19
CA LEU A 20 6.56 3.82 13.96
C LEU A 20 5.97 5.23 14.11
N ALA A 21 4.78 5.48 13.55
CA ALA A 21 4.10 6.77 13.70
C ALA A 21 3.78 7.06 15.17
N SER A 22 3.20 6.11 15.90
CA SER A 22 2.84 6.28 17.31
C SER A 22 4.06 6.57 18.20
N ALA A 23 5.14 5.81 18.03
CA ALA A 23 6.37 5.99 18.78
C ALA A 23 7.02 7.36 18.49
N ARG A 24 7.04 7.79 17.22
CA ARG A 24 7.65 9.06 16.81
C ARG A 24 6.91 10.29 17.35
N ILE A 25 5.58 10.20 17.48
CA ILE A 25 4.76 11.26 18.10
C ILE A 25 5.07 11.40 19.61
N GLY A 26 5.56 10.32 20.21
CA GLY A 26 6.03 10.25 21.60
C GLY A 26 5.17 9.38 22.53
N ALA A 27 4.35 8.46 21.99
CA ALA A 27 3.60 7.50 22.80
C ALA A 27 4.44 6.24 23.10
N ASP A 28 4.39 5.71 24.34
CA ASP A 28 4.95 4.39 24.63
C ASP A 28 4.16 3.31 23.88
N THR A 29 4.79 2.75 22.85
CA THR A 29 4.12 1.90 21.88
C THR A 29 4.57 0.45 22.04
N LEU A 30 3.62 -0.47 22.06
CA LEU A 30 3.86 -1.91 22.06
C LEU A 30 3.28 -2.54 20.78
N MET A 31 4.12 -3.21 20.00
CA MET A 31 3.67 -4.07 18.90
C MET A 31 3.55 -5.52 19.39
N LEU A 32 2.36 -6.08 19.26
CA LEU A 32 2.05 -7.47 19.57
C LEU A 32 1.93 -8.28 18.27
N THR A 33 2.66 -9.38 18.14
CA THR A 33 2.60 -10.24 16.95
C THR A 33 2.67 -11.72 17.31
N GLN A 34 2.11 -12.58 16.47
CA GLN A 34 2.16 -14.04 16.65
C GLN A 34 3.56 -14.60 16.46
N ASN A 35 4.36 -13.98 15.58
CA ASN A 35 5.70 -14.43 15.27
C ASN A 35 6.62 -13.23 14.95
N LEU A 36 7.62 -12.99 15.82
CA LEU A 36 8.60 -11.90 15.70
C LEU A 36 9.50 -12.03 14.46
N ASP A 37 9.62 -13.22 13.89
CA ASP A 37 10.41 -13.45 12.68
C ASP A 37 9.63 -13.09 11.42
N THR A 38 8.31 -12.87 11.50
CA THR A 38 7.44 -12.53 10.35
C THR A 38 7.16 -11.02 10.23
N ILE A 39 7.79 -10.19 11.06
CA ILE A 39 7.66 -8.72 11.01
C ILE A 39 8.05 -8.22 9.61
N GLY A 40 7.14 -7.55 8.92
CA GLY A 40 7.40 -6.98 7.59
C GLY A 40 7.42 -7.97 6.44
N GLN A 41 6.92 -9.19 6.64
CA GLN A 41 6.91 -10.22 5.60
C GLN A 41 6.01 -9.86 4.40
N MET A 42 6.58 -9.96 3.19
CA MET A 42 5.88 -9.85 1.91
C MET A 42 5.26 -11.20 1.50
N SER A 43 3.97 -11.39 1.76
CA SER A 43 3.29 -12.70 1.60
C SER A 43 2.87 -13.06 0.17
N CYS A 44 2.96 -12.11 -0.76
CA CYS A 44 2.41 -12.19 -2.11
C CYS A 44 3.49 -11.73 -3.10
N ASN A 45 3.27 -10.64 -3.83
CA ASN A 45 4.20 -10.11 -4.82
C ASN A 45 5.51 -9.59 -4.17
N PRO A 46 6.72 -9.92 -4.65
CA PRO A 46 8.00 -9.32 -4.22
C PRO A 46 8.17 -7.84 -4.64
N ALA A 47 7.12 -7.02 -4.67
CA ALA A 47 7.20 -5.66 -5.19
C ALA A 47 6.49 -4.62 -4.33
N ILE A 48 6.99 -3.39 -4.37
CA ILE A 48 6.38 -2.19 -3.79
C ILE A 48 6.12 -1.16 -4.91
N GLY A 49 4.92 -0.58 -4.90
CA GLY A 49 4.48 0.44 -5.85
C GLY A 49 3.77 -0.11 -7.09
N GLY A 50 3.92 0.60 -8.20
CA GLY A 50 3.08 0.46 -9.39
C GLY A 50 1.99 1.54 -9.49
N SER A 51 1.17 1.51 -10.54
CA SER A 51 0.38 2.67 -11.02
C SER A 51 -0.22 3.60 -9.95
N ALA A 52 -1.13 3.13 -9.10
CA ALA A 52 -1.69 3.95 -8.02
C ALA A 52 -0.96 3.78 -6.68
N LYS A 53 -0.24 2.67 -6.52
CA LYS A 53 0.46 2.28 -5.29
C LYS A 53 1.69 3.15 -5.04
N SER A 54 2.40 3.53 -6.10
CA SER A 54 3.61 4.36 -6.01
C SER A 54 3.34 5.71 -5.35
N HIS A 55 2.18 6.29 -5.65
CA HIS A 55 1.73 7.56 -5.10
C HIS A 55 1.52 7.45 -3.60
N ILE A 56 0.90 6.37 -3.13
CA ILE A 56 0.76 6.11 -1.69
C ILE A 56 2.11 5.91 -1.02
N VAL A 57 3.04 5.16 -1.63
CA VAL A 57 4.39 4.96 -1.06
C VAL A 57 5.13 6.29 -0.93
N LYS A 58 5.05 7.16 -1.93
CA LYS A 58 5.63 8.52 -1.88
C LYS A 58 4.98 9.41 -0.82
N GLU A 59 3.67 9.25 -0.59
CA GLU A 59 2.96 9.97 0.47
C GLU A 59 3.30 9.45 1.86
N ILE A 60 3.46 8.13 2.02
CA ILE A 60 3.97 7.51 3.24
C ILE A 60 5.37 8.07 3.54
N ASP A 61 6.28 8.09 2.56
CA ASP A 61 7.63 8.64 2.71
C ASP A 61 7.62 10.15 3.06
N ALA A 62 6.77 10.93 2.40
CA ALA A 62 6.58 12.36 2.68
C ALA A 62 6.09 12.62 4.11
N LEU A 63 5.34 11.68 4.70
CA LEU A 63 4.89 11.69 6.09
C LEU A 63 5.87 10.98 7.04
N GLY A 64 7.07 10.61 6.59
CA GLY A 64 8.13 10.00 7.38
C GLY A 64 7.99 8.49 7.61
N GLY A 65 7.09 7.82 6.89
CA GLY A 65 6.92 6.36 7.00
C GLY A 65 8.13 5.58 6.47
N ALA A 66 8.19 4.28 6.81
CA ALA A 66 9.35 3.43 6.51
C ALA A 66 9.28 2.69 5.17
N MET A 67 8.09 2.53 4.58
CA MET A 67 7.90 1.70 3.39
C MET A 67 8.77 2.12 2.20
N GLY A 68 8.80 3.42 1.88
CA GLY A 68 9.54 3.95 0.72
C GLY A 68 11.05 3.75 0.86
N ILE A 69 11.61 4.22 1.98
CA ILE A 69 13.04 4.08 2.27
C ILE A 69 13.49 2.63 2.41
N ASN A 70 12.62 1.74 2.93
CA ASN A 70 12.94 0.32 3.03
C ASN A 70 12.90 -0.39 1.67
N ALA A 71 11.94 -0.04 0.81
CA ALA A 71 11.89 -0.54 -0.57
C ALA A 71 13.13 -0.11 -1.36
N ASP A 72 13.56 1.15 -1.21
CA ASP A 72 14.78 1.66 -1.83
C ASP A 72 16.02 0.93 -1.31
N ALA A 73 16.14 0.74 0.00
CA ALA A 73 17.27 0.06 0.61
C ALA A 73 17.42 -1.42 0.20
N THR A 74 16.30 -2.10 -0.10
CA THR A 74 16.25 -3.57 -0.31
C THR A 74 15.80 -3.96 -1.72
N GLY A 75 15.64 -2.98 -2.59
CA GLY A 75 15.26 -3.17 -3.99
C GLY A 75 16.28 -3.99 -4.78
N ILE A 76 15.78 -4.77 -5.72
CA ILE A 76 16.59 -5.55 -6.68
C ILE A 76 16.31 -5.15 -8.13
N GLN A 77 15.25 -4.39 -8.39
CA GLN A 77 14.95 -3.80 -9.69
C GLN A 77 14.06 -2.57 -9.51
N PHE A 78 14.32 -1.49 -10.24
CA PHE A 78 13.60 -0.22 -10.15
C PHE A 78 13.08 0.18 -11.53
N ARG A 79 11.79 0.46 -11.64
CA ARG A 79 11.18 0.86 -12.92
C ARG A 79 10.17 1.99 -12.74
N ARG A 80 10.10 2.89 -13.72
CA ARG A 80 9.03 3.86 -13.88
C ARG A 80 8.04 3.32 -14.91
N LEU A 81 6.82 3.10 -14.47
CA LEU A 81 5.70 2.70 -15.31
C LEU A 81 5.07 3.91 -16.00
N ASN A 82 4.37 3.65 -17.11
CA ASN A 82 3.62 4.65 -17.89
C ASN A 82 4.46 5.82 -18.44
N LYS A 83 5.77 5.64 -18.70
CA LYS A 83 6.65 6.69 -19.24
C LYS A 83 6.05 7.42 -20.45
N SER A 84 5.40 6.68 -21.36
CA SER A 84 4.78 7.22 -22.58
C SER A 84 3.48 8.01 -22.38
N LYS A 85 2.87 7.98 -21.19
CA LYS A 85 1.56 8.62 -20.92
C LYS A 85 1.65 9.98 -20.22
N GLY A 86 2.87 10.51 -20.08
CA GLY A 86 3.17 11.80 -19.48
C GLY A 86 3.41 11.75 -17.96
N PRO A 87 4.14 12.74 -17.40
CA PRO A 87 4.63 12.69 -16.03
C PRO A 87 3.55 12.72 -14.95
N ALA A 88 2.33 13.16 -15.28
CA ALA A 88 1.20 13.11 -14.35
C ALA A 88 0.73 11.70 -13.97
N VAL A 89 1.09 10.66 -14.74
CA VAL A 89 0.68 9.27 -14.50
C VAL A 89 1.87 8.32 -14.38
N TRP A 90 3.08 8.87 -14.30
CA TRP A 90 4.27 8.09 -14.00
C TRP A 90 4.14 7.46 -12.63
N ALA A 91 4.59 6.21 -12.52
CA ALA A 91 4.49 5.46 -11.29
C ALA A 91 5.75 4.62 -11.06
N THR A 92 6.36 4.75 -9.90
CA THR A 92 7.52 3.96 -9.51
C THR A 92 7.10 2.57 -9.03
N ARG A 93 7.80 1.53 -9.50
CA ARG A 93 7.65 0.15 -9.04
C ARG A 93 9.04 -0.41 -8.75
N VAL A 94 9.19 -0.99 -7.57
CA VAL A 94 10.45 -1.58 -7.11
C VAL A 94 10.21 -3.04 -6.78
N GLN A 95 10.97 -3.94 -7.41
CA GLN A 95 11.09 -5.31 -6.92
C GLN A 95 12.00 -5.29 -5.70
N CYS A 96 11.63 -5.99 -4.64
CA CYS A 96 12.37 -6.06 -3.39
C CYS A 96 12.87 -7.48 -3.16
N ASP A 97 14.08 -7.59 -2.60
CA ASP A 97 14.46 -8.83 -1.94
C ASP A 97 13.59 -8.99 -0.69
N LYS A 98 12.71 -9.98 -0.67
CA LYS A 98 11.73 -10.15 0.40
C LYS A 98 12.37 -10.38 1.76
N LYS A 99 13.50 -11.10 1.80
CA LYS A 99 14.20 -11.42 3.05
C LYS A 99 14.95 -10.20 3.57
N ALA A 100 15.62 -9.46 2.69
CA ALA A 100 16.24 -8.20 3.07
C ALA A 100 15.20 -7.18 3.54
N TYR A 101 14.07 -7.05 2.83
CA TYR A 101 12.97 -6.14 3.19
C TYR A 101 12.44 -6.43 4.61
N GLN A 102 12.17 -7.71 4.88
CA GLN A 102 11.71 -8.21 6.17
C GLN A 102 12.75 -7.96 7.29
N PHE A 103 13.99 -8.38 7.06
CA PHE A 103 15.05 -8.33 8.07
C PHE A 103 15.41 -6.89 8.44
N ARG A 104 15.45 -5.99 7.45
CA ARG A 104 15.70 -4.56 7.70
C ARG A 104 14.56 -3.92 8.50
N LEU A 105 13.29 -4.19 8.17
CA LEU A 105 12.16 -3.64 8.94
C LEU A 105 12.13 -4.14 10.38
N LYS A 106 12.44 -5.41 10.62
CA LYS A 106 12.58 -5.95 11.98
C LYS A 106 13.60 -5.15 12.78
N ALA A 107 14.78 -4.90 12.23
CA ALA A 107 15.80 -4.13 12.90
C ALA A 107 15.43 -2.64 13.09
N VAL A 108 14.72 -2.03 12.13
CA VAL A 108 14.20 -0.66 12.30
C VAL A 108 13.22 -0.60 13.48
N ILE A 109 12.29 -1.55 13.55
CA ILE A 109 11.31 -1.63 14.63
C ILE A 109 11.99 -1.83 15.99
N GLU A 110 12.90 -2.79 16.10
CA GLU A 110 13.59 -3.12 17.36
C GLU A 110 14.53 -2.01 17.86
N ARG A 111 14.99 -1.12 16.96
CA ARG A 111 15.86 0.01 17.30
C ARG A 111 15.10 1.33 17.51
N THR A 112 13.79 1.34 17.29
CA THR A 112 13.00 2.57 17.42
C THR A 112 12.77 2.90 18.90
N THR A 113 13.27 4.04 19.35
CA THR A 113 13.03 4.53 20.72
C THR A 113 11.53 4.68 20.98
N GLY A 114 11.07 4.21 22.14
CA GLY A 114 9.65 4.26 22.52
C GLY A 114 8.77 3.19 21.88
N LEU A 115 9.37 2.24 21.13
CA LEU A 115 8.67 1.09 20.56
C LEU A 115 9.22 -0.23 21.12
N ARG A 116 8.33 -1.05 21.67
CA ARG A 116 8.63 -2.40 22.16
C ARG A 116 7.90 -3.43 21.30
N VAL A 117 8.45 -4.63 21.20
CA VAL A 117 7.83 -5.78 20.52
C VAL A 117 7.58 -6.90 21.51
N LEU A 118 6.46 -7.62 21.34
CA LEU A 118 6.11 -8.78 22.14
C LEU A 118 5.48 -9.86 21.25
N GLN A 119 5.88 -11.10 21.47
CA GLN A 119 5.26 -12.25 20.83
C GLN A 119 4.09 -12.77 21.66
N ALA A 120 2.87 -12.60 21.18
CA ALA A 120 1.67 -13.29 21.66
C ALA A 120 0.52 -13.07 20.65
N THR A 121 -0.57 -13.83 20.80
CA THR A 121 -1.80 -13.62 20.02
C THR A 121 -2.81 -12.83 20.85
N ALA A 122 -3.37 -11.76 20.28
CA ALA A 122 -4.55 -11.11 20.87
C ALA A 122 -5.78 -12.00 20.66
N ASN A 123 -6.45 -12.37 21.76
CA ASN A 123 -7.65 -13.21 21.75
C ASN A 123 -8.93 -12.40 21.80
N SER A 124 -8.97 -11.36 22.66
CA SER A 124 -10.16 -10.52 22.83
C SER A 124 -9.78 -9.10 23.22
N VAL A 125 -10.59 -8.13 22.82
CA VAL A 125 -10.43 -6.74 23.29
C VAL A 125 -11.09 -6.56 24.67
N ILE A 126 -10.52 -5.68 25.48
CA ILE A 126 -11.05 -5.31 26.80
C ILE A 126 -11.82 -4.00 26.64
N VAL A 127 -13.08 -3.96 27.09
CA VAL A 127 -13.95 -2.78 27.01
C VAL A 127 -14.32 -2.33 28.42
N THR A 128 -14.14 -1.05 28.70
CA THR A 128 -14.54 -0.42 29.98
C THR A 128 -15.23 0.91 29.68
N GLY A 129 -16.47 1.09 30.16
CA GLY A 129 -17.20 2.36 29.99
C GLY A 129 -17.40 2.79 28.54
N GLY A 130 -17.61 1.84 27.61
CA GLY A 130 -17.80 2.15 26.18
C GLY A 130 -16.51 2.49 25.41
N ARG A 131 -15.33 2.30 26.02
CA ARG A 131 -14.01 2.49 25.40
C ARG A 131 -13.22 1.18 25.41
N VAL A 132 -12.43 0.91 24.37
CA VAL A 132 -11.44 -0.17 24.41
C VAL A 132 -10.23 0.28 25.23
N THR A 133 -9.84 -0.55 26.19
CA THR A 133 -8.78 -0.25 27.17
C THR A 133 -7.64 -1.26 27.15
N GLY A 134 -7.63 -2.21 26.20
CA GLY A 134 -6.59 -3.22 26.09
C GLY A 134 -7.01 -4.48 25.35
N VAL A 135 -6.18 -5.51 25.45
CA VAL A 135 -6.47 -6.86 24.93
C VAL A 135 -6.07 -7.95 25.94
N LYS A 136 -6.74 -9.09 25.85
CA LYS A 136 -6.34 -10.35 26.49
C LYS A 136 -5.54 -11.19 25.50
N THR A 137 -4.47 -11.81 25.95
CA THR A 137 -3.61 -12.66 25.11
C THR A 137 -3.93 -14.15 25.26
N ASP A 138 -3.47 -14.96 24.31
CA ASP A 138 -3.46 -16.42 24.37
C ASP A 138 -2.58 -17.00 25.48
N LEU A 139 -1.61 -16.22 25.96
CA LEU A 139 -0.73 -16.58 27.07
C LEU A 139 -1.33 -16.27 28.45
N GLY A 140 -2.60 -15.85 28.52
CA GLY A 140 -3.33 -15.69 29.78
C GLY A 140 -3.03 -14.40 30.56
N PHE A 141 -2.38 -13.41 29.92
CA PHE A 141 -2.20 -12.08 30.52
C PHE A 141 -2.86 -10.97 29.71
N ASP A 142 -3.17 -9.88 30.41
CA ASP A 142 -3.79 -8.69 29.84
C ASP A 142 -2.73 -7.62 29.55
N ILE A 143 -2.94 -6.92 28.43
CA ILE A 143 -2.21 -5.71 28.04
C ILE A 143 -3.19 -4.55 28.08
N VAL A 144 -2.96 -3.57 28.95
CA VAL A 144 -3.74 -2.33 29.04
C VAL A 144 -3.13 -1.29 28.13
N ALA A 145 -3.97 -0.62 27.35
CA ALA A 145 -3.56 0.42 26.41
C ALA A 145 -4.54 1.60 26.39
N GLY A 146 -4.02 2.80 26.18
CA GLY A 146 -4.80 3.99 25.93
C GLY A 146 -5.48 3.96 24.57
N GLY A 147 -4.82 3.40 23.55
CA GLY A 147 -5.39 3.13 22.22
C GLY A 147 -4.94 1.79 21.65
N VAL A 148 -5.79 1.11 20.90
CA VAL A 148 -5.53 -0.19 20.28
C VAL A 148 -5.75 -0.11 18.77
N VAL A 149 -4.72 -0.44 17.99
CA VAL A 149 -4.79 -0.50 16.52
C VAL A 149 -4.72 -1.96 16.07
N ILE A 150 -5.79 -2.47 15.45
CA ILE A 150 -5.84 -3.84 14.92
C ILE A 150 -5.44 -3.84 13.44
N THR A 151 -4.38 -4.60 13.13
CA THR A 151 -3.78 -4.75 11.80
C THR A 151 -3.62 -6.21 11.40
N ALA A 152 -4.60 -7.03 11.76
CA ALA A 152 -4.57 -8.49 11.72
C ALA A 152 -4.47 -9.14 10.32
N GLY A 153 -4.35 -8.37 9.24
CA GLY A 153 -4.11 -8.89 7.90
C GLY A 153 -5.18 -9.92 7.46
N THR A 154 -4.72 -11.08 7.00
CA THR A 154 -5.54 -12.23 6.59
C THR A 154 -5.73 -13.28 7.69
N PHE A 155 -5.34 -12.98 8.93
CA PHE A 155 -5.29 -13.98 10.01
C PHE A 155 -6.62 -14.19 10.73
N LEU A 156 -7.54 -13.22 10.66
CA LEU A 156 -8.85 -13.31 11.30
C LEU A 156 -9.70 -14.39 10.64
N ARG A 157 -9.87 -15.52 11.35
CA ARG A 157 -10.54 -16.73 10.84
C ARG A 157 -10.09 -17.10 9.42
N GLY A 158 -8.78 -17.06 9.21
CA GLY A 158 -8.13 -17.39 7.94
C GLY A 158 -8.37 -18.84 7.52
N LEU A 159 -8.78 -19.05 6.28
CA LEU A 159 -8.98 -20.37 5.69
C LEU A 159 -8.27 -20.45 4.34
N LEU A 160 -7.29 -21.33 4.21
CA LEU A 160 -6.51 -21.54 2.99
C LEU A 160 -7.19 -22.61 2.13
N HIS A 161 -7.20 -22.41 0.81
CA HIS A 161 -7.81 -23.32 -0.16
C HIS A 161 -6.81 -23.67 -1.28
N VAL A 162 -6.59 -24.97 -1.48
CA VAL A 162 -5.83 -25.54 -2.60
C VAL A 162 -6.64 -26.69 -3.17
N GLY A 163 -7.30 -26.45 -4.31
CA GLY A 163 -8.25 -27.37 -4.89
C GLY A 163 -9.36 -27.70 -3.91
N GLU A 164 -9.51 -28.98 -3.62
CA GLU A 164 -10.55 -29.50 -2.74
C GLU A 164 -10.18 -29.47 -1.26
N ARG A 165 -8.92 -29.18 -0.94
CA ARG A 165 -8.42 -29.16 0.44
C ARG A 165 -8.51 -27.75 1.01
N SER A 166 -9.00 -27.67 2.25
CA SER A 166 -9.01 -26.44 3.04
C SER A 166 -8.31 -26.67 4.38
N MET A 167 -7.57 -25.66 4.84
CA MET A 167 -6.89 -25.71 6.14
C MET A 167 -6.95 -24.35 6.83
N PRO A 168 -7.17 -24.28 8.16
CA PRO A 168 -7.07 -23.03 8.90
C PRO A 168 -5.66 -22.44 8.77
N GLY A 169 -5.58 -21.15 8.47
CA GLY A 169 -4.31 -20.41 8.44
C GLY A 169 -4.48 -19.01 7.89
N GLY A 170 -3.80 -18.03 8.49
CA GLY A 170 -3.75 -16.67 7.94
C GLY A 170 -2.91 -16.58 6.67
N ARG A 171 -1.86 -17.40 6.60
CA ARG A 171 -0.99 -17.65 5.45
C ARG A 171 -0.55 -19.10 5.49
N MET A 172 -0.02 -19.62 4.38
CA MET A 172 0.53 -20.97 4.36
C MET A 172 1.59 -21.13 5.46
N ALA A 173 1.43 -22.14 6.32
CA ALA A 173 2.25 -22.44 7.49
C ALA A 173 2.17 -21.45 8.68
N ASP A 174 1.23 -20.49 8.67
CA ASP A 174 0.93 -19.61 9.81
C ASP A 174 -0.36 -20.04 10.53
N SER A 175 -0.51 -19.66 11.80
CA SER A 175 -1.71 -19.89 12.59
C SER A 175 -2.86 -18.93 12.23
N VAL A 176 -4.03 -19.15 12.83
CA VAL A 176 -5.20 -18.25 12.73
C VAL A 176 -5.33 -17.40 13.99
N SER A 177 -6.14 -16.33 13.91
CA SER A 177 -6.53 -15.52 15.06
C SER A 177 -8.05 -15.60 15.29
N ASN A 178 -8.43 -15.76 16.55
CA ASN A 178 -9.83 -15.80 17.02
C ASN A 178 -10.37 -14.42 17.43
N LEU A 179 -9.58 -13.35 17.25
CA LEU A 179 -9.96 -11.99 17.63
C LEU A 179 -11.25 -11.52 16.92
N SER A 180 -11.57 -12.07 15.75
CA SER A 180 -12.81 -11.81 15.02
C SER A 180 -14.05 -12.10 15.85
N ASP A 181 -14.04 -13.18 16.63
CA ASP A 181 -15.21 -13.59 17.42
C ASP A 181 -15.47 -12.60 18.56
N SER A 182 -14.40 -12.07 19.16
CA SER A 182 -14.50 -11.00 20.17
C SER A 182 -15.09 -9.72 19.58
N LEU A 183 -14.68 -9.31 18.38
CA LEU A 183 -15.23 -8.12 17.72
C LEU A 183 -16.69 -8.31 17.31
N ARG A 184 -17.07 -9.49 16.81
CA ARG A 184 -18.47 -9.83 16.51
C ARG A 184 -19.35 -9.81 17.75
N ALA A 185 -18.87 -10.35 18.87
CA ALA A 185 -19.59 -10.33 20.14
C ALA A 185 -19.85 -8.90 20.64
N LEU A 186 -18.99 -7.95 20.27
CA LEU A 186 -19.18 -6.51 20.55
C LEU A 186 -20.12 -5.82 19.55
N GLY A 187 -20.71 -6.59 18.62
CA GLY A 187 -21.72 -6.15 17.65
C GLY A 187 -21.15 -5.38 16.46
N PHE A 188 -19.89 -5.62 16.09
CA PHE A 188 -19.36 -5.19 14.81
C PHE A 188 -19.90 -6.08 13.67
N GLU A 189 -20.26 -5.45 12.56
CA GLU A 189 -20.57 -6.17 11.32
C GLU A 189 -19.30 -6.77 10.72
N THR A 190 -19.43 -7.95 10.12
CA THR A 190 -18.32 -8.68 9.49
C THR A 190 -18.74 -9.25 8.15
N GLY A 191 -17.86 -9.18 7.16
CA GLY A 191 -17.95 -9.94 5.92
C GLY A 191 -16.73 -10.84 5.73
N ARG A 192 -16.71 -11.61 4.64
CA ARG A 192 -15.54 -12.41 4.25
C ARG A 192 -15.07 -12.03 2.85
N PHE A 193 -13.76 -11.96 2.69
CA PHE A 193 -13.12 -11.77 1.40
C PHE A 193 -12.14 -12.90 1.08
N LYS A 194 -11.90 -13.07 -0.22
CA LYS A 194 -10.93 -14.02 -0.77
C LYS A 194 -9.82 -13.27 -1.49
N THR A 195 -8.57 -13.65 -1.22
CA THR A 195 -7.43 -13.25 -2.07
C THR A 195 -6.61 -14.47 -2.47
N GLY A 196 -6.00 -14.44 -3.66
CA GLY A 196 -5.19 -15.53 -4.19
C GLY A 196 -3.74 -15.12 -4.43
N THR A 197 -2.84 -16.07 -4.28
CA THR A 197 -1.40 -15.92 -4.58
C THR A 197 -0.97 -17.01 -5.57
N PRO A 198 -0.03 -16.73 -6.50
CA PRO A 198 0.47 -17.74 -7.41
C PRO A 198 1.40 -18.73 -6.70
N CYS A 199 1.75 -19.78 -7.42
CA CYS A 199 2.81 -20.68 -7.03
C CYS A 199 4.17 -19.97 -7.05
N ARG A 200 5.14 -20.55 -6.33
CA ARG A 200 6.57 -20.20 -6.43
C ARG A 200 7.27 -21.35 -7.12
N VAL A 201 8.06 -21.05 -8.14
CA VAL A 201 8.77 -22.06 -8.94
C VAL A 201 10.28 -21.97 -8.72
N ASN A 202 10.96 -23.10 -8.87
CA ASN A 202 12.40 -23.23 -8.71
C ASN A 202 13.14 -22.61 -9.90
N ARG A 203 13.90 -21.54 -9.67
CA ARG A 203 14.67 -20.79 -10.67
C ARG A 203 15.53 -21.70 -11.55
N ARG A 204 16.16 -22.74 -10.98
CA ARG A 204 17.05 -23.67 -11.71
C ARG A 204 16.35 -24.52 -12.76
N THR A 205 15.03 -24.60 -12.71
CA THR A 205 14.21 -25.46 -13.58
C THR A 205 13.52 -24.69 -14.71
N ILE A 206 13.82 -23.39 -14.81
CA ILE A 206 13.28 -22.48 -15.82
C ILE A 206 14.27 -22.36 -16.97
N ASP A 207 13.77 -22.46 -18.20
CA ASP A 207 14.52 -22.11 -19.40
C ASP A 207 14.35 -20.62 -19.70
N PHE A 208 15.27 -19.82 -19.17
CA PHE A 208 15.28 -18.37 -19.36
C PHE A 208 15.63 -17.94 -20.80
N SER A 209 16.25 -18.82 -21.60
CA SER A 209 16.59 -18.49 -23.00
C SER A 209 15.37 -18.34 -23.89
N ALA A 210 14.26 -18.97 -23.50
CA ALA A 210 12.97 -18.91 -24.18
C ALA A 210 12.08 -17.73 -23.73
N LEU A 211 12.58 -16.84 -22.85
CA LEU A 211 11.81 -15.77 -22.24
C LEU A 211 12.32 -14.38 -22.64
N GLU A 212 11.41 -13.42 -22.73
CA GLU A 212 11.78 -12.01 -22.92
C GLU A 212 12.29 -11.42 -21.61
N VAL A 213 13.47 -10.80 -21.65
CA VAL A 213 14.10 -10.15 -20.50
C VAL A 213 13.51 -8.75 -20.31
N GLN A 214 13.16 -8.40 -19.07
CA GLN A 214 12.76 -7.06 -18.67
C GLN A 214 13.69 -6.52 -17.59
N ASP A 215 14.56 -5.60 -18.01
CA ASP A 215 15.50 -4.90 -17.13
C ASP A 215 14.85 -3.75 -16.35
N GLY A 216 15.59 -3.29 -15.34
CA GLY A 216 15.34 -2.06 -14.62
C GLY A 216 15.63 -0.81 -15.47
N ASP A 217 15.20 0.34 -14.98
CA ASP A 217 15.57 1.63 -15.55
C ASP A 217 16.97 2.07 -15.09
N GLU A 218 17.70 2.75 -15.97
CA GLU A 218 18.97 3.43 -15.67
C GLU A 218 18.85 4.92 -16.02
N PRO A 219 19.00 5.86 -15.06
CA PRO A 219 19.19 5.62 -13.63
C PRO A 219 17.92 5.07 -12.94
N PRO A 220 18.08 4.30 -11.84
CA PRO A 220 16.95 3.72 -11.13
C PRO A 220 16.11 4.80 -10.43
N PRO A 221 14.78 4.82 -10.60
CA PRO A 221 13.90 5.71 -9.83
C PRO A 221 13.88 5.32 -8.34
N ARG A 222 13.69 6.30 -7.46
CA ARG A 222 13.63 6.09 -6.00
C ARG A 222 12.27 6.42 -5.42
N PHE A 223 11.87 5.77 -4.33
CA PHE A 223 10.74 6.18 -3.50
C PHE A 223 11.11 7.28 -2.51
N SER A 224 12.19 7.14 -1.77
CA SER A 224 12.60 8.13 -0.78
C SER A 224 13.55 9.16 -1.37
N ALA A 225 13.35 10.42 -0.97
CA ALA A 225 14.36 11.45 -1.15
C ALA A 225 15.44 11.42 -0.05
N ALA A 226 15.23 10.61 0.99
CA ALA A 226 16.22 10.40 2.04
C ALA A 226 17.29 9.41 1.59
N SER A 227 18.54 9.83 1.70
CA SER A 227 19.66 8.91 1.79
C SER A 227 19.72 8.34 3.21
N VAL A 228 19.80 7.03 3.34
CA VAL A 228 20.15 6.43 4.62
C VAL A 228 21.66 6.64 4.80
N GLN A 229 22.07 7.33 5.87
CA GLN A 229 23.48 7.49 6.17
C GLN A 229 24.10 6.13 6.47
N ARG A 230 25.24 5.83 5.86
CA ARG A 230 26.04 4.65 6.24
C ARG A 230 26.70 4.94 7.58
N GLY A 231 26.03 4.58 8.65
CA GLY A 231 26.64 4.57 9.98
C GLY A 231 27.84 3.61 10.02
N ARG A 232 28.84 3.92 10.86
CA ARG A 232 30.01 3.04 11.09
C ARG A 232 29.63 1.62 11.54
N ASN A 233 28.41 1.45 12.06
CA ASN A 233 27.80 0.20 12.52
C ASN A 233 26.54 -0.18 11.72
N GLU A 234 26.32 0.38 10.53
CA GLU A 234 25.16 0.04 9.70
C GLU A 234 25.32 -1.37 9.13
N LEU A 235 24.58 -2.33 9.70
CA LEU A 235 24.66 -3.75 9.36
C LEU A 235 23.95 -4.09 8.03
N PHE A 236 23.11 -3.19 7.51
CA PHE A 236 22.33 -3.43 6.30
C PHE A 236 23.00 -2.76 5.09
N THR A 237 23.21 -3.54 4.02
CA THR A 237 23.64 -2.97 2.75
C THR A 237 22.48 -2.16 2.16
N LEU A 238 22.75 -0.90 1.78
CA LEU A 238 21.73 0.05 1.34
C LEU A 238 21.99 0.38 -0.13
N ASN A 239 21.05 0.06 -1.03
CA ASN A 239 21.23 0.37 -2.44
C ASN A 239 21.52 1.85 -2.72
N PHE A 240 21.11 2.76 -1.84
CA PHE A 240 21.37 4.19 -1.95
C PHE A 240 21.92 4.72 -0.62
N ASP A 241 23.14 5.25 -0.63
CA ASP A 241 23.78 5.92 0.50
C ASP A 241 23.80 7.45 0.33
N GLU A 242 24.51 8.15 1.22
CA GLU A 242 24.63 9.62 1.22
C GLU A 242 25.33 10.20 -0.02
N TYR A 243 26.12 9.39 -0.73
CA TYR A 243 26.75 9.76 -2.00
C TYR A 243 25.86 9.42 -3.19
N GLY A 244 24.68 8.84 -2.94
CA GLY A 244 23.71 8.47 -3.95
C GLY A 244 24.18 7.33 -4.84
N MET A 245 25.24 6.59 -4.50
CA MET A 245 25.80 5.56 -5.36
C MET A 245 24.96 4.29 -5.28
N PHE A 246 24.41 3.89 -6.43
CA PHE A 246 23.74 2.60 -6.59
C PHE A 246 24.78 1.49 -6.71
N HIS A 247 24.98 0.72 -5.64
CA HIS A 247 26.10 -0.23 -5.55
C HIS A 247 25.70 -1.69 -5.77
N VAL A 248 24.46 -1.98 -6.23
CA VAL A 248 23.99 -3.38 -6.37
C VAL A 248 23.39 -3.63 -7.75
N GLU A 249 23.85 -4.67 -8.45
CA GLU A 249 23.33 -5.09 -9.76
C GLU A 249 21.80 -5.22 -9.78
N GLN A 250 21.10 -4.58 -10.72
CA GLN A 250 19.66 -4.80 -10.89
C GLN A 250 19.42 -6.19 -11.48
N LEU A 251 18.54 -6.98 -10.85
CA LEU A 251 18.12 -8.27 -11.39
C LEU A 251 17.00 -8.05 -12.43
N PRO A 252 17.05 -8.73 -13.59
CA PRO A 252 15.94 -8.70 -14.54
C PRO A 252 14.72 -9.46 -14.00
N CYS A 253 13.57 -9.13 -14.57
CA CYS A 253 12.39 -9.99 -14.57
C CYS A 253 12.27 -10.63 -15.96
N TRP A 254 11.45 -11.67 -16.09
CA TRP A 254 11.20 -12.29 -17.39
C TRP A 254 9.72 -12.27 -17.72
N ILE A 255 9.40 -12.18 -19.01
CA ILE A 255 8.04 -12.14 -19.52
C ILE A 255 7.76 -13.45 -20.25
N SER A 256 6.59 -14.02 -19.95
CA SER A 256 6.02 -15.14 -20.68
C SER A 256 4.51 -14.90 -20.87
N HIS A 257 3.82 -15.88 -21.44
CA HIS A 257 2.39 -15.80 -21.67
C HIS A 257 1.72 -17.17 -21.53
N THR A 258 0.44 -17.17 -21.15
CA THR A 258 -0.38 -18.38 -21.21
C THR A 258 -0.63 -18.79 -22.67
N THR A 259 -0.82 -20.08 -22.91
CA THR A 259 -1.12 -20.64 -24.23
C THR A 259 -2.54 -21.22 -24.27
N SER A 260 -3.00 -21.65 -25.45
CA SER A 260 -4.23 -22.42 -25.61
C SER A 260 -4.23 -23.67 -24.72
N LYS A 261 -3.10 -24.39 -24.68
CA LYS A 261 -2.90 -25.54 -23.79
C LYS A 261 -3.08 -25.17 -22.32
N THR A 262 -2.54 -24.03 -21.87
CA THR A 262 -2.77 -23.54 -20.49
C THR A 262 -4.26 -23.37 -20.21
N ALA A 263 -5.01 -22.79 -21.17
CA ALA A 263 -6.44 -22.60 -21.03
C ALA A 263 -7.22 -23.92 -21.01
N GLU A 264 -6.83 -24.92 -21.81
CA GLU A 264 -7.42 -26.26 -21.81
C GLU A 264 -7.25 -26.96 -20.47
N VAL A 265 -6.04 -26.96 -19.91
CA VAL A 265 -5.74 -27.55 -18.59
C VAL A 265 -6.60 -26.91 -17.49
N ILE A 266 -6.71 -25.58 -17.51
CA ILE A 266 -7.52 -24.85 -16.54
C ILE A 266 -9.00 -25.20 -16.71
N LYS A 267 -9.53 -25.17 -17.94
CA LYS A 267 -10.94 -25.51 -18.25
C LYS A 267 -11.30 -26.92 -17.80
N ALA A 268 -10.44 -27.90 -18.07
CA ALA A 268 -10.62 -29.28 -17.65
C ALA A 268 -10.73 -29.41 -16.12
N ASN A 269 -10.04 -28.55 -15.37
CA ASN A 269 -9.97 -28.60 -13.90
C ASN A 269 -10.86 -27.57 -13.18
N LEU A 270 -11.66 -26.76 -13.90
CA LEU A 270 -12.55 -25.75 -13.27
C LEU A 270 -13.51 -26.38 -12.25
N HIS A 271 -14.02 -27.57 -12.55
CA HIS A 271 -14.91 -28.31 -11.67
C HIS A 271 -14.26 -28.68 -10.33
N ARG A 272 -12.92 -28.63 -10.19
CA ARG A 272 -12.15 -28.88 -8.95
C ARG A 272 -11.71 -27.60 -8.26
N SER A 273 -12.00 -26.44 -8.82
CA SER A 273 -11.67 -25.15 -8.21
C SER A 273 -12.66 -24.83 -7.09
N PRO A 274 -12.18 -24.50 -5.87
CA PRO A 274 -13.06 -24.15 -4.76
C PRO A 274 -13.83 -22.84 -5.03
N LEU A 275 -13.37 -22.01 -5.98
CA LEU A 275 -14.11 -20.85 -6.45
C LEU A 275 -15.39 -21.24 -7.22
N TYR A 276 -15.30 -22.23 -8.11
CA TYR A 276 -16.39 -22.65 -8.99
C TYR A 276 -17.29 -23.71 -8.36
N GLN A 277 -16.80 -24.42 -7.35
CA GLN A 277 -17.61 -25.31 -6.51
C GLN A 277 -18.36 -24.57 -5.38
N CYS A 278 -18.30 -23.23 -5.33
CA CYS A 278 -18.90 -22.42 -4.26
C CYS A 278 -18.42 -22.82 -2.84
N ARG A 279 -17.23 -23.40 -2.70
CA ARG A 279 -16.61 -23.71 -1.39
C ARG A 279 -16.06 -22.47 -0.71
N ILE A 280 -15.80 -21.42 -1.49
CA ILE A 280 -15.35 -20.12 -1.01
C ILE A 280 -16.57 -19.21 -0.87
N GLN A 281 -16.81 -18.73 0.35
CA GLN A 281 -17.92 -17.83 0.67
C GLN A 281 -17.54 -16.36 0.42
N GLY A 282 -16.25 -16.04 0.59
CA GLY A 282 -15.72 -14.70 0.48
C GLY A 282 -15.66 -14.19 -0.96
N LYS A 283 -16.02 -12.91 -1.14
CA LYS A 283 -15.93 -12.25 -2.45
C LYS A 283 -14.48 -11.98 -2.82
N GLY A 284 -14.12 -12.26 -4.07
CA GLY A 284 -12.79 -11.96 -4.64
C GLY A 284 -12.77 -10.67 -5.46
N PRO A 285 -11.58 -10.16 -5.82
CA PRO A 285 -11.44 -8.93 -6.61
C PRO A 285 -11.82 -9.13 -8.09
N ARG A 286 -12.70 -8.28 -8.63
CA ARG A 286 -13.17 -8.25 -10.01
C ARG A 286 -12.07 -7.91 -11.01
N TYR A 287 -11.20 -6.97 -10.66
CA TYR A 287 -10.19 -6.42 -11.58
C TYR A 287 -8.86 -7.18 -11.58
N CYS A 288 -8.61 -8.01 -10.57
CA CYS A 288 -7.44 -8.89 -10.53
C CYS A 288 -7.86 -10.31 -10.12
N PRO A 289 -8.71 -10.96 -10.92
CA PRO A 289 -9.19 -12.29 -10.57
C PRO A 289 -8.07 -13.33 -10.69
N SER A 290 -8.31 -14.51 -10.13
CA SER A 290 -7.44 -15.67 -10.32
C SER A 290 -7.37 -16.06 -11.81
N ILE A 291 -6.31 -16.76 -12.22
CA ILE A 291 -6.12 -17.13 -13.63
C ILE A 291 -7.29 -17.98 -14.15
N GLU A 292 -7.82 -18.87 -13.32
CA GLU A 292 -9.03 -19.63 -13.66
C GLU A 292 -10.24 -18.73 -13.96
N ASP A 293 -10.40 -17.62 -13.26
CA ASP A 293 -11.51 -16.68 -13.44
C ASP A 293 -11.25 -15.67 -14.57
N LYS A 294 -9.98 -15.31 -14.81
CA LYS A 294 -9.59 -14.54 -16.00
C LYS A 294 -9.91 -15.29 -17.29
N ILE A 295 -9.60 -16.59 -17.37
CA ILE A 295 -9.82 -17.38 -18.59
C ILE A 295 -11.31 -17.58 -18.88
N VAL A 296 -12.14 -17.71 -17.84
CA VAL A 296 -13.60 -17.81 -18.02
C VAL A 296 -14.19 -16.46 -18.43
N ARG A 297 -13.84 -15.36 -17.75
CA ARG A 297 -14.39 -14.03 -18.04
C ARG A 297 -13.92 -13.44 -19.36
N PHE A 298 -12.67 -13.70 -19.73
CA PHE A 298 -12.02 -13.17 -20.93
C PHE A 298 -11.71 -14.30 -21.92
N SER A 299 -12.68 -15.17 -22.17
CA SER A 299 -12.55 -16.35 -23.03
C SER A 299 -12.17 -16.05 -24.48
N HIS A 300 -12.40 -14.81 -24.94
CA HIS A 300 -11.99 -14.32 -26.26
C HIS A 300 -10.49 -13.97 -26.36
N ARG A 301 -9.76 -13.89 -25.24
CA ARG A 301 -8.31 -13.64 -25.26
C ARG A 301 -7.57 -14.94 -25.45
N GLU A 302 -6.67 -14.96 -26.44
CA GLU A 302 -5.84 -16.12 -26.75
C GLU A 302 -4.71 -16.34 -25.73
N SER A 303 -4.26 -15.26 -25.08
CA SER A 303 -3.15 -15.30 -24.13
C SER A 303 -3.25 -14.22 -23.04
N HIS A 304 -2.55 -14.45 -21.94
CA HIS A 304 -2.39 -13.52 -20.82
C HIS A 304 -0.91 -13.36 -20.50
N HIS A 305 -0.43 -12.12 -20.37
CA HIS A 305 0.94 -11.82 -19.96
C HIS A 305 1.22 -12.25 -18.53
N LEU A 306 2.40 -12.84 -18.34
CA LEU A 306 2.93 -13.29 -17.07
C LEU A 306 4.30 -12.65 -16.84
N PHE A 307 4.61 -12.34 -15.58
CA PHE A 307 5.93 -11.90 -15.17
C PHE A 307 6.53 -12.91 -14.21
N LEU A 308 7.74 -13.33 -14.48
CA LEU A 308 8.54 -14.18 -13.62
C LEU A 308 9.49 -13.26 -12.84
N GLU A 309 9.23 -13.14 -11.54
CA GLU A 309 9.83 -12.13 -10.68
C GLU A 309 10.68 -12.81 -9.59
N PRO A 310 12.00 -12.56 -9.48
CA PRO A 310 12.81 -13.05 -8.37
C PRO A 310 12.26 -12.61 -7.02
N GLU A 311 12.17 -13.52 -6.04
CA GLU A 311 11.80 -13.16 -4.67
C GLU A 311 12.97 -12.60 -3.83
N GLY A 312 14.22 -12.72 -4.33
CA GLY A 312 15.42 -12.18 -3.69
C GLY A 312 16.70 -12.63 -4.38
N ARG A 313 17.84 -12.06 -3.99
CA ARG A 313 19.17 -12.36 -4.58
C ARG A 313 19.71 -13.72 -4.14
N HIS A 314 19.39 -14.10 -2.91
CA HIS A 314 19.83 -15.34 -2.28
C HIS A 314 18.71 -16.37 -2.21
N SER A 315 17.72 -16.26 -3.11
CA SER A 315 16.58 -17.15 -3.20
C SER A 315 16.47 -17.72 -4.60
N GLU A 316 16.19 -19.02 -4.68
CA GLU A 316 15.87 -19.71 -5.92
C GLU A 316 14.37 -19.70 -6.22
N GLU A 317 13.57 -18.97 -5.42
CA GLU A 317 12.14 -18.82 -5.63
C GLU A 317 11.83 -17.73 -6.66
N ILE A 318 11.06 -18.10 -7.68
CA ILE A 318 10.49 -17.18 -8.68
C ILE A 318 8.99 -17.09 -8.47
N TYR A 319 8.50 -15.87 -8.31
CA TYR A 319 7.09 -15.54 -8.22
C TYR A 319 6.48 -15.42 -9.63
N VAL A 320 5.46 -16.22 -9.93
CA VAL A 320 4.82 -16.23 -11.26
C VAL A 320 3.61 -15.27 -11.26
N ASN A 321 3.90 -13.98 -11.39
CA ASN A 321 2.88 -12.94 -11.40
C ASN A 321 1.95 -13.09 -12.61
N GLY A 322 0.64 -13.05 -12.35
CA GLY A 322 -0.41 -13.27 -13.34
C GLY A 322 -1.16 -14.60 -13.16
N VAL A 323 -0.57 -15.57 -12.46
CA VAL A 323 -1.09 -16.94 -12.28
C VAL A 323 -1.58 -17.21 -10.84
N SER A 324 -2.15 -16.21 -10.16
CA SER A 324 -2.82 -16.46 -8.87
C SER A 324 -3.93 -17.49 -9.07
N THR A 325 -3.92 -18.57 -8.28
CA THR A 325 -4.85 -19.69 -8.48
C THR A 325 -5.22 -20.37 -7.18
N SER A 326 -6.33 -21.09 -7.20
CA SER A 326 -6.79 -21.98 -6.14
C SER A 326 -7.02 -23.41 -6.63
N LEU A 327 -6.52 -23.77 -7.81
CA LEU A 327 -6.63 -25.11 -8.38
C LEU A 327 -5.88 -26.17 -7.53
N PRO A 328 -6.22 -27.46 -7.67
CA PRO A 328 -5.45 -28.57 -7.11
C PRO A 328 -3.98 -28.56 -7.56
N PHE A 329 -3.07 -29.09 -6.74
CA PHE A 329 -1.62 -29.03 -6.99
C PHE A 329 -1.22 -29.68 -8.33
N ASP A 330 -1.78 -30.85 -8.65
CA ASP A 330 -1.55 -31.57 -9.90
C ASP A 330 -1.94 -30.73 -11.13
N ALA A 331 -3.10 -30.06 -11.07
CA ALA A 331 -3.54 -29.14 -12.12
C ALA A 331 -2.64 -27.89 -12.21
N GLN A 332 -2.09 -27.42 -11.08
CA GLN A 332 -1.13 -26.33 -11.10
C GLN A 332 0.18 -26.73 -11.79
N GLU A 333 0.71 -27.92 -11.52
CA GLU A 333 1.91 -28.43 -12.19
C GLU A 333 1.72 -28.51 -13.71
N GLU A 334 0.61 -29.09 -14.16
CA GLU A 334 0.30 -29.20 -15.59
C GLU A 334 0.15 -27.82 -16.25
N MET A 335 -0.56 -26.90 -15.59
CA MET A 335 -0.77 -25.52 -16.05
C MET A 335 0.56 -24.75 -16.14
N ILE A 336 1.44 -24.88 -15.15
CA ILE A 336 2.72 -24.19 -15.13
C ILE A 336 3.64 -24.74 -16.22
N ARG A 337 3.69 -26.07 -16.40
CA ARG A 337 4.51 -26.71 -17.43
C ARG A 337 4.03 -26.47 -18.85
N SER A 338 2.80 -25.97 -19.04
CA SER A 338 2.31 -25.59 -20.37
C SER A 338 2.71 -24.18 -20.81
N ILE A 339 3.36 -23.40 -19.94
CA ILE A 339 3.82 -22.04 -20.22
C ILE A 339 5.21 -22.09 -20.86
N PRO A 340 5.49 -21.31 -21.93
CA PRO A 340 6.82 -21.23 -22.54
C PRO A 340 7.90 -20.86 -21.52
N GLY A 341 9.03 -21.55 -21.57
CA GLY A 341 10.14 -21.45 -20.61
C GLY A 341 9.96 -22.23 -19.30
N LEU A 342 8.76 -22.78 -19.04
CA LEU A 342 8.42 -23.45 -17.77
C LEU A 342 8.12 -24.95 -17.92
N SER A 343 8.44 -25.57 -19.06
CA SER A 343 8.10 -26.97 -19.36
C SER A 343 8.64 -28.00 -18.35
N ARG A 344 9.75 -27.68 -17.67
CA ARG A 344 10.37 -28.49 -16.62
C ARG A 344 10.27 -27.86 -15.23
N ALA A 345 9.47 -26.80 -15.07
CA ALA A 345 9.43 -26.04 -13.84
C ALA A 345 8.93 -26.90 -12.66
N GLU A 346 9.66 -26.82 -11.55
CA GLU A 346 9.29 -27.41 -10.27
C GLU A 346 8.59 -26.38 -9.39
N ILE A 347 7.41 -26.72 -8.87
CA ILE A 347 6.69 -25.87 -7.92
C ILE A 347 7.28 -26.10 -6.51
N LEU A 348 7.84 -25.05 -5.92
CA LEU A 348 8.33 -25.03 -4.54
C LEU A 348 7.23 -24.73 -3.54
N ARG A 349 6.27 -23.86 -3.91
CA ARG A 349 5.10 -23.54 -3.11
C ARG A 349 3.87 -23.50 -4.00
N ALA A 350 2.82 -24.22 -3.62
CA ALA A 350 1.54 -24.18 -4.33
C ALA A 350 0.94 -22.78 -4.31
N GLY A 351 0.28 -22.39 -5.41
CA GLY A 351 -0.69 -21.31 -5.40
C GLY A 351 -1.88 -21.68 -4.53
N TYR A 352 -2.44 -20.70 -3.85
CA TYR A 352 -3.58 -20.91 -2.97
C TYR A 352 -4.42 -19.64 -2.87
N ALA A 353 -5.65 -19.82 -2.38
CA ALA A 353 -6.48 -18.71 -1.92
C ALA A 353 -6.62 -18.70 -0.41
N VAL A 354 -6.72 -17.51 0.17
CA VAL A 354 -7.05 -17.31 1.58
C VAL A 354 -8.38 -16.57 1.67
N GLU A 355 -9.31 -17.14 2.42
CA GLU A 355 -10.51 -16.46 2.93
C GLU A 355 -10.24 -15.91 4.32
N TYR A 356 -10.71 -14.69 4.60
CA TYR A 356 -10.52 -14.05 5.90
C TYR A 356 -11.67 -13.11 6.21
N ASP A 357 -11.88 -12.87 7.50
CA ASP A 357 -12.88 -11.91 7.98
C ASP A 357 -12.36 -10.47 7.78
N TYR A 358 -13.26 -9.60 7.33
CA TYR A 358 -13.04 -8.15 7.28
C TYR A 358 -14.23 -7.44 7.91
N PHE A 359 -13.99 -6.21 8.34
CA PHE A 359 -14.98 -5.35 8.98
C PHE A 359 -15.29 -4.21 8.01
N PRO A 360 -16.56 -4.04 7.58
CA PRO A 360 -16.94 -2.95 6.69
C PRO A 360 -16.42 -1.59 7.20
N PRO A 361 -15.61 -0.89 6.39
CA PRO A 361 -14.95 0.36 6.82
C PRO A 361 -15.92 1.52 7.05
N THR A 362 -17.19 1.39 6.65
CA THR A 362 -18.30 2.29 7.01
C THR A 362 -18.52 2.39 8.53
N GLN A 363 -17.99 1.46 9.32
CA GLN A 363 -18.01 1.47 10.79
C GLN A 363 -16.88 2.33 11.40
N LEU A 364 -16.06 2.99 10.58
CA LEU A 364 -14.93 3.81 11.01
C LEU A 364 -15.18 5.31 10.79
N LYS A 365 -14.46 6.14 11.54
CA LYS A 365 -14.31 7.57 11.29
C LYS A 365 -13.15 7.81 10.31
N ARG A 366 -13.02 9.03 9.76
CA ARG A 366 -11.86 9.42 8.90
C ARG A 366 -10.50 9.28 9.60
N THR A 367 -10.49 9.26 10.94
CA THR A 367 -9.30 8.98 11.78
C THR A 367 -8.95 7.49 11.85
N LEU A 368 -9.75 6.62 11.22
CA LEU A 368 -9.73 5.16 11.32
C LEU A 368 -10.09 4.61 12.71
N GLU A 369 -10.53 5.46 13.63
CA GLU A 369 -11.15 5.05 14.89
C GLU A 369 -12.53 4.44 14.61
N THR A 370 -12.91 3.38 15.32
CA THR A 370 -14.25 2.83 15.22
C THR A 370 -15.30 3.82 15.73
N GLN A 371 -16.47 3.84 15.10
CA GLN A 371 -17.58 4.70 15.53
C GLN A 371 -18.21 4.19 16.84
N ARG A 372 -18.22 2.86 17.04
CA ARG A 372 -18.90 2.21 18.17
C ARG A 372 -18.13 2.32 19.47
N PHE A 373 -16.81 2.12 19.45
CA PHE A 373 -15.97 2.16 20.65
C PHE A 373 -14.80 3.11 20.45
N GLY A 374 -14.67 4.06 21.39
CA GLY A 374 -13.48 4.91 21.41
C GLY A 374 -12.22 4.10 21.72
N GLY A 375 -11.07 4.56 21.24
CA GLY A 375 -9.77 3.93 21.53
C GLY A 375 -9.48 2.65 20.74
N LEU A 376 -10.35 2.27 19.80
CA LEU A 376 -10.12 1.15 18.89
C LEU A 376 -10.00 1.67 17.46
N PHE A 377 -8.96 1.24 16.74
CA PHE A 377 -8.66 1.65 15.37
C PHE A 377 -8.42 0.41 14.50
N PHE A 378 -8.86 0.44 13.26
CA PHE A 378 -8.60 -0.63 12.29
C PHE A 378 -7.79 -0.12 11.10
N ALA A 379 -6.79 -0.88 10.66
CA ALA A 379 -5.98 -0.53 9.49
C ALA A 379 -5.54 -1.74 8.67
N GLY A 380 -5.60 -1.59 7.34
CA GLY A 380 -5.11 -2.59 6.39
C GLY A 380 -6.20 -3.53 5.89
N GLN A 381 -5.87 -4.81 5.71
CA GLN A 381 -6.77 -5.78 5.08
C GLN A 381 -8.05 -6.03 5.90
N ILE A 382 -8.00 -5.79 7.21
CA ILE A 382 -9.18 -5.82 8.09
C ILE A 382 -10.27 -4.83 7.63
N ASN A 383 -9.89 -3.73 6.98
CA ASN A 383 -10.81 -2.73 6.41
C ASN A 383 -11.28 -3.08 4.99
N GLY A 384 -11.00 -4.30 4.51
CA GLY A 384 -11.40 -4.73 3.17
C GLY A 384 -10.48 -4.25 2.05
N THR A 385 -9.27 -3.76 2.35
CA THR A 385 -8.28 -3.41 1.31
C THR A 385 -7.39 -4.60 0.94
N SER A 386 -6.75 -4.54 -0.24
CA SER A 386 -5.78 -5.55 -0.68
C SER A 386 -4.54 -4.90 -1.29
N GLY A 387 -3.49 -4.75 -0.48
CA GLY A 387 -2.18 -4.30 -0.93
C GLY A 387 -1.32 -3.85 0.24
N TYR A 388 0.00 -3.89 0.06
CA TYR A 388 0.94 -3.47 1.11
C TYR A 388 0.86 -1.96 1.34
N GLU A 389 0.79 -1.21 0.25
CA GLU A 389 0.80 0.25 0.22
C GLU A 389 -0.47 0.82 0.82
N GLU A 390 -1.64 0.31 0.39
CA GLU A 390 -2.93 0.67 0.98
C GLU A 390 -2.96 0.37 2.49
N ALA A 391 -2.39 -0.76 2.90
CA ALA A 391 -2.35 -1.13 4.31
C ALA A 391 -1.42 -0.23 5.12
N ALA A 392 -0.22 0.04 4.62
CA ALA A 392 0.74 0.94 5.24
C ALA A 392 0.21 2.37 5.36
N GLY A 393 -0.45 2.88 4.32
CA GLY A 393 -1.07 4.21 4.34
C GLY A 393 -2.14 4.33 5.42
N GLN A 394 -3.01 3.31 5.57
CA GLN A 394 -3.98 3.26 6.67
C GLN A 394 -3.30 3.12 8.04
N GLY A 395 -2.26 2.29 8.12
CA GLY A 395 -1.47 2.09 9.34
C GLY A 395 -0.91 3.39 9.89
N LEU A 396 -0.28 4.18 9.02
CA LEU A 396 0.27 5.49 9.36
C LEU A 396 -0.80 6.42 9.96
N ILE A 397 -1.99 6.49 9.35
CA ILE A 397 -3.09 7.32 9.84
C ILE A 397 -3.67 6.80 11.17
N ALA A 398 -3.88 5.49 11.28
CA ALA A 398 -4.45 4.88 12.49
C ALA A 398 -3.49 5.00 13.68
N GLY A 399 -2.20 4.71 13.50
CA GLY A 399 -1.19 4.86 14.56
C GLY A 399 -0.98 6.32 14.98
N THR A 400 -1.02 7.25 14.02
CA THR A 400 -0.98 8.68 14.30
C THR A 400 -2.15 9.08 15.21
N ASN A 401 -3.37 8.75 14.82
CA ASN A 401 -4.56 9.13 15.59
C ASN A 401 -4.67 8.41 16.94
N ALA A 402 -4.23 7.15 17.01
CA ALA A 402 -4.15 6.44 18.29
C ALA A 402 -3.26 7.21 19.27
N ALA A 403 -2.04 7.58 18.86
CA ALA A 403 -1.11 8.33 19.70
C ALA A 403 -1.62 9.75 20.04
N LEU A 404 -2.14 10.49 19.06
CA LEU A 404 -2.70 11.82 19.30
C LEU A 404 -3.88 11.78 20.28
N GLN A 405 -4.73 10.75 20.20
CA GLN A 405 -5.85 10.58 21.12
C GLN A 405 -5.36 10.37 22.56
N VAL A 406 -4.39 9.48 22.79
CA VAL A 406 -3.92 9.24 24.17
C VAL A 406 -3.17 10.46 24.74
N LEU A 407 -2.48 11.20 23.88
CA LEU A 407 -1.73 12.40 24.24
C LEU A 407 -2.61 13.66 24.29
N ASN A 408 -3.90 13.55 23.98
CA ASN A 408 -4.86 14.65 23.90
C ASN A 408 -4.43 15.78 22.94
N ARG A 409 -3.96 15.41 21.73
CA ARG A 409 -3.39 16.33 20.72
C ARG A 409 -4.22 16.45 19.43
N GLY A 410 -5.55 16.45 19.55
CA GLY A 410 -6.46 16.60 18.41
C GLY A 410 -6.47 15.40 17.46
N GLU A 411 -7.05 15.58 16.28
CA GLU A 411 -7.17 14.55 15.25
C GLU A 411 -6.27 14.88 14.04
N PHE A 412 -5.85 13.86 13.30
CA PHE A 412 -5.13 13.97 12.04
C PHE A 412 -5.86 13.23 10.92
N THR A 413 -6.20 13.95 9.86
CA THR A 413 -6.84 13.37 8.67
C THR A 413 -6.25 13.99 7.41
N LEU A 414 -6.21 13.22 6.32
CA LEU A 414 -5.78 13.71 5.01
C LEU A 414 -7.00 13.96 4.12
N SER A 415 -7.04 15.12 3.48
CA SER A 415 -8.05 15.40 2.46
C SER A 415 -7.72 14.65 1.17
N SER A 416 -8.75 14.08 0.55
CA SER A 416 -8.70 13.48 -0.80
C SER A 416 -8.27 14.46 -1.89
N ASN A 417 -8.29 15.78 -1.63
CA ASN A 417 -7.80 16.80 -2.55
C ASN A 417 -6.27 16.92 -2.59
N ILE A 418 -5.58 16.45 -1.55
CA ILE A 418 -4.12 16.61 -1.41
C ILE A 418 -3.38 15.29 -1.27
N SER A 419 -4.06 14.14 -1.20
CA SER A 419 -3.43 12.84 -0.99
C SER A 419 -4.26 11.65 -1.51
N TYR A 420 -3.58 10.69 -2.12
CA TYR A 420 -4.13 9.36 -2.44
C TYR A 420 -4.48 8.52 -1.20
N ILE A 421 -3.76 8.67 -0.08
CA ILE A 421 -4.18 8.09 1.22
C ILE A 421 -5.52 8.71 1.66
N GLY A 422 -5.71 10.01 1.46
CA GLY A 422 -7.00 10.67 1.69
C GLY A 422 -8.11 10.10 0.81
N VAL A 423 -7.84 9.91 -0.49
CA VAL A 423 -8.78 9.26 -1.44
C VAL A 423 -9.13 7.84 -0.99
N LEU A 424 -8.14 7.04 -0.60
CA LEU A 424 -8.31 5.66 -0.11
C LEU A 424 -9.27 5.63 1.07
N ILE A 425 -9.02 6.44 2.09
CA ILE A 425 -9.79 6.45 3.34
C ILE A 425 -11.22 6.96 3.08
N ASP A 426 -11.36 8.02 2.28
CA ASP A 426 -12.67 8.59 1.94
C ASP A 426 -13.52 7.60 1.14
N ASP A 427 -12.94 6.88 0.16
CA ASP A 427 -13.66 5.85 -0.59
C ASP A 427 -14.12 4.72 0.32
N LEU A 428 -13.23 4.20 1.17
CA LEU A 428 -13.55 3.10 2.08
C LEU A 428 -14.71 3.46 3.04
N ILE A 429 -14.62 4.61 3.70
CA ILE A 429 -15.58 4.97 4.75
C ILE A 429 -16.93 5.39 4.15
N ASN A 430 -16.94 6.12 3.04
CA ASN A 430 -18.19 6.66 2.50
C ASN A 430 -18.90 5.69 1.53
N ARG A 431 -18.15 4.90 0.78
CA ARG A 431 -18.71 3.99 -0.24
C ARG A 431 -18.75 2.53 0.23
N GLY A 432 -17.99 2.20 1.27
CA GLY A 432 -17.78 0.80 1.66
C GLY A 432 -17.02 0.03 0.59
N THR A 433 -17.02 -1.29 0.69
CA THR A 433 -16.43 -2.13 -0.34
C THR A 433 -17.07 -3.53 -0.38
N ASP A 434 -17.45 -3.95 -1.59
CA ASP A 434 -18.07 -5.25 -1.87
C ASP A 434 -17.05 -6.31 -2.33
N GLU A 435 -15.79 -5.92 -2.48
CA GLU A 435 -14.66 -6.73 -2.88
C GLU A 435 -13.39 -6.16 -2.26
N PRO A 436 -12.25 -6.86 -2.26
CA PRO A 436 -11.01 -6.27 -1.76
C PRO A 436 -10.62 -5.00 -2.53
N TYR A 437 -10.71 -3.83 -1.88
CA TYR A 437 -10.45 -2.53 -2.48
C TYR A 437 -8.99 -2.40 -2.92
N ARG A 438 -8.77 -1.85 -4.12
CA ARG A 438 -7.44 -1.60 -4.69
C ARG A 438 -7.39 -0.21 -5.33
N MET A 439 -6.32 0.53 -5.10
CA MET A 439 -6.30 1.95 -5.47
C MET A 439 -6.39 2.25 -6.97
N PHE A 440 -5.98 1.32 -7.84
CA PHE A 440 -6.08 1.55 -9.27
C PHE A 440 -7.53 1.57 -9.79
N THR A 441 -8.52 1.14 -8.99
CA THR A 441 -9.95 1.28 -9.33
C THR A 441 -10.53 2.62 -8.86
N SER A 442 -9.79 3.37 -8.05
CA SER A 442 -10.21 4.69 -7.55
C SER A 442 -10.22 5.71 -8.69
N ARG A 443 -11.18 6.63 -8.64
CA ARG A 443 -11.20 7.82 -9.51
C ARG A 443 -10.70 9.00 -8.71
N ALA A 444 -9.39 9.21 -8.69
CA ALA A 444 -8.82 10.45 -8.17
C ALA A 444 -9.13 11.60 -9.15
N GLU A 445 -10.08 12.46 -8.79
CA GLU A 445 -10.49 13.61 -9.62
C GLU A 445 -9.32 14.57 -9.88
N ASN A 446 -8.44 14.70 -8.89
CA ASN A 446 -7.28 15.60 -8.88
C ASN A 446 -5.97 14.94 -9.37
N ARG A 447 -6.03 13.99 -10.31
CA ARG A 447 -4.86 13.22 -10.78
C ARG A 447 -3.67 14.06 -11.27
N LEU A 448 -3.89 15.30 -11.73
CA LEU A 448 -2.81 16.17 -12.22
C LEU A 448 -2.02 16.85 -11.09
N THR A 449 -2.62 16.99 -9.91
CA THR A 449 -1.98 17.60 -8.73
C THR A 449 -1.51 16.53 -7.74
N LEU A 450 -2.19 15.39 -7.67
CA LEU A 450 -1.80 14.22 -6.87
C LEU A 450 -0.77 13.38 -7.61
N ARG A 451 0.46 13.88 -7.75
CA ARG A 451 1.52 13.15 -8.45
C ARG A 451 2.54 12.58 -7.48
N GLU A 452 3.28 11.58 -7.94
CA GLU A 452 4.31 10.95 -7.11
C GLU A 452 5.54 11.85 -6.90
N ASP A 453 5.82 12.78 -7.82
CA ASP A 453 7.00 13.68 -7.77
C ASP A 453 6.86 14.86 -6.78
N ASN A 454 5.63 15.19 -6.37
CA ASN A 454 5.32 16.34 -5.53
C ASN A 454 4.72 15.96 -4.16
N ALA A 455 4.70 14.67 -3.80
CA ALA A 455 4.14 14.21 -2.53
C ALA A 455 4.81 14.87 -1.31
N ASP A 456 6.13 15.05 -1.37
CA ASP A 456 6.91 15.73 -0.33
C ASP A 456 6.49 17.20 -0.16
N LEU A 457 6.32 17.92 -1.27
CA LEU A 457 5.87 19.31 -1.29
C LEU A 457 4.44 19.48 -0.77
N ARG A 458 3.59 18.44 -0.92
CA ARG A 458 2.20 18.42 -0.44
C ARG A 458 2.09 18.11 1.05
N LEU A 459 2.86 17.14 1.56
CA LEU A 459 2.57 16.49 2.84
C LEU A 459 3.63 16.67 3.93
N THR A 460 4.87 17.01 3.59
CA THR A 460 5.96 17.03 4.59
C THR A 460 5.74 18.09 5.68
N GLU A 461 5.31 19.30 5.31
CA GLU A 461 5.03 20.37 6.27
C GLU A 461 3.88 19.99 7.21
N LEU A 462 2.86 19.31 6.68
CA LEU A 462 1.75 18.79 7.47
C LEU A 462 2.24 17.69 8.43
N GLY A 463 3.03 16.73 7.97
CA GLY A 463 3.60 15.68 8.83
C GLY A 463 4.46 16.23 9.96
N ALA A 464 5.22 17.32 9.71
CA ALA A 464 6.03 17.97 10.73
C ALA A 464 5.19 18.59 11.87
N GLN A 465 4.02 19.16 11.56
CA GLN A 465 3.09 19.70 12.58
C GLN A 465 2.66 18.64 13.60
N TYR A 466 2.60 17.38 13.18
CA TYR A 466 2.21 16.24 14.01
C TYR A 466 3.41 15.40 14.49
N ARG A 467 4.65 15.88 14.34
CA ARG A 467 5.90 15.15 14.71
C ARG A 467 6.09 13.82 13.96
N LEU A 468 5.48 13.66 12.79
CA LEU A 468 5.71 12.50 11.94
C LEU A 468 7.01 12.64 11.12
N VAL A 469 7.44 13.86 10.88
CA VAL A 469 8.61 14.19 10.05
C VAL A 469 9.67 14.84 10.92
N ASP A 470 10.93 14.44 10.73
CA ASP A 470 12.07 15.05 11.43
C ASP A 470 12.49 16.41 10.83
N ALA A 471 13.30 17.16 11.59
CA ALA A 471 13.75 18.49 11.20
C ALA A 471 14.61 18.48 9.92
N ASN A 472 15.36 17.41 9.65
CA ASN A 472 16.24 17.31 8.49
C ASN A 472 15.41 17.13 7.20
N GLN A 473 14.42 16.24 7.23
CA GLN A 473 13.49 16.04 6.13
C GLN A 473 12.69 17.32 5.84
N LEU A 474 12.19 18.00 6.88
CA LEU A 474 11.49 19.27 6.72
C LEU A 474 12.41 20.33 6.07
N ALA A 475 13.64 20.48 6.56
CA ALA A 475 14.61 21.44 6.03
C ALA A 475 14.95 21.16 4.56
N ARG A 476 15.11 19.88 4.17
CA ARG A 476 15.34 19.47 2.78
C ARG A 476 14.19 19.89 1.86
N VAL A 477 12.95 19.65 2.27
CA VAL A 477 11.76 20.00 1.47
C VAL A 477 11.58 21.51 1.38
N GLN A 478 11.83 22.25 2.46
CA GLN A 478 11.81 23.72 2.43
C GLN A 478 12.91 24.28 1.51
N ALA A 479 14.10 23.70 1.50
CA ALA A 479 15.16 24.06 0.57
C ALA A 479 14.77 23.75 -0.89
N LYS A 480 14.18 22.58 -1.16
CA LYS A 480 13.61 22.22 -2.47
C LYS A 480 12.59 23.26 -2.91
N ARG A 481 11.63 23.63 -2.05
CA ARG A 481 10.59 24.64 -2.35
C ARG A 481 11.20 26.01 -2.69
N ARG A 482 12.17 26.49 -1.91
CA ARG A 482 12.89 27.74 -2.20
C ARG A 482 13.61 27.69 -3.55
N LYS A 483 14.25 26.56 -3.86
CA LYS A 483 14.96 26.35 -5.14
C LYS A 483 14.00 26.34 -6.33
N ILE A 484 12.84 25.68 -6.20
CA ILE A 484 11.78 25.71 -7.22
C ILE A 484 11.31 27.14 -7.46
N ALA A 485 10.96 27.88 -6.40
CA ALA A 485 10.48 29.25 -6.52
C ALA A 485 11.50 30.14 -7.24
N ARG A 486 12.78 30.07 -6.83
CA ARG A 486 13.86 30.83 -7.47
C ARG A 486 14.01 30.50 -8.96
N LEU A 487 14.10 29.21 -9.30
CA LEU A 487 14.27 28.78 -10.69
C LEU A 487 13.06 29.16 -11.55
N THR A 488 11.85 29.00 -11.03
CA THR A 488 10.61 29.40 -11.73
C THR A 488 10.63 30.89 -12.11
N THR A 489 11.03 31.78 -11.19
CA THR A 489 11.17 33.21 -11.50
C THR A 489 12.26 33.48 -12.54
N GLU A 490 13.41 32.80 -12.45
CA GLU A 490 14.49 32.95 -13.45
C GLU A 490 14.02 32.55 -14.87
N LEU A 491 13.22 31.48 -15.00
CA LEU A 491 12.74 30.95 -16.28
C LEU A 491 11.79 31.90 -17.04
N GLU A 492 11.23 32.91 -16.37
CA GLU A 492 10.44 33.96 -17.03
C GLU A 492 11.33 34.88 -17.89
N THR A 493 12.59 35.03 -17.49
CA THR A 493 13.57 35.93 -18.15
C THR A 493 14.50 35.19 -19.12
N ILE A 494 14.86 33.94 -18.80
CA ILE A 494 15.74 33.13 -19.65
C ILE A 494 15.00 32.77 -20.94
N ARG A 495 15.69 32.82 -22.08
CA ARG A 495 15.12 32.42 -23.38
C ARG A 495 15.72 31.13 -23.90
N ILE A 496 14.86 30.24 -24.42
CA ILE A 496 15.22 29.01 -25.13
C ILE A 496 14.56 29.08 -26.51
N GLY A 497 15.35 28.99 -27.58
CA GLY A 497 14.83 29.09 -28.95
C GLY A 497 14.05 30.38 -29.23
N GLY A 498 14.48 31.52 -28.65
CA GLY A 498 13.84 32.82 -28.83
C GLY A 498 12.57 33.08 -27.99
N LYS A 499 12.06 32.09 -27.25
CA LYS A 499 10.89 32.23 -26.35
C LYS A 499 11.33 32.16 -24.88
N PRO A 500 10.58 32.76 -23.93
CA PRO A 500 10.82 32.52 -22.51
C PRO A 500 10.86 31.02 -22.19
N ALA A 501 11.80 30.60 -21.36
CA ALA A 501 12.04 29.19 -21.04
C ALA A 501 10.79 28.54 -20.43
N ALA A 502 10.07 29.28 -19.57
CA ALA A 502 8.79 28.85 -19.02
C ALA A 502 7.77 28.48 -20.11
N LEU A 503 7.69 29.27 -21.19
CA LEU A 503 6.78 28.99 -22.31
C LEU A 503 7.28 27.84 -23.20
N ALA A 504 8.60 27.72 -23.39
CA ALA A 504 9.19 26.61 -24.13
C ALA A 504 8.89 25.26 -23.45
N MET A 505 8.98 25.21 -22.12
CA MET A 505 8.72 24.01 -21.31
C MET A 505 7.25 23.56 -21.33
N CYS A 506 6.30 24.45 -21.59
CA CYS A 506 4.90 24.08 -21.78
C CYS A 506 4.68 23.18 -22.99
N SER A 507 5.61 23.16 -23.96
CA SER A 507 5.52 22.32 -25.14
C SER A 507 5.54 20.83 -24.78
N PRO A 508 4.63 20.00 -25.33
CA PRO A 508 4.67 18.55 -25.17
C PRO A 508 5.99 17.93 -25.67
N ASN A 509 6.61 18.56 -26.66
CA ASN A 509 7.84 18.07 -27.30
C ASN A 509 9.12 18.56 -26.61
N PHE A 510 9.01 19.36 -25.54
CA PHE A 510 10.19 19.82 -24.80
C PHE A 510 10.79 18.67 -23.99
N ALA A 511 12.06 18.38 -24.26
CA ALA A 511 12.91 17.46 -23.53
C ALA A 511 13.93 18.24 -22.68
N LEU A 512 14.44 17.63 -21.60
CA LEU A 512 15.45 18.31 -20.77
C LEU A 512 16.77 18.51 -21.52
N GLU A 513 17.00 17.74 -22.58
CA GLU A 513 18.11 17.85 -23.52
C GLU A 513 18.07 19.14 -24.35
N ASP A 514 16.88 19.72 -24.56
CA ASP A 514 16.71 21.00 -25.26
C ASP A 514 17.15 22.19 -24.40
N MET A 515 17.41 21.97 -23.11
CA MET A 515 17.85 22.99 -22.17
C MET A 515 19.35 23.27 -22.31
N PRO A 516 19.78 24.56 -22.34
CA PRO A 516 21.19 24.90 -22.28
C PRO A 516 21.89 24.25 -21.09
N LEU A 517 23.09 23.69 -21.31
CA LEU A 517 23.84 22.94 -20.28
C LEU A 517 24.04 23.76 -18.99
N GLU A 518 24.31 25.06 -19.12
CA GLU A 518 24.48 25.98 -17.98
C GLU A 518 23.22 26.15 -17.15
N LEU A 519 22.04 26.08 -17.77
CA LEU A 519 20.78 26.07 -17.05
C LEU A 519 20.53 24.68 -16.45
N ARG A 520 20.76 23.62 -17.22
CA ARG A 520 20.57 22.23 -16.79
C ARG A 520 21.38 21.89 -15.53
N ARG A 521 22.61 22.41 -15.40
CA ARG A 521 23.48 22.21 -14.22
C ARG A 521 23.01 22.88 -12.93
N ARG A 522 22.03 23.80 -12.96
CA ARG A 522 21.55 24.51 -11.75
C ARG A 522 20.72 23.62 -10.81
N ALA A 523 20.22 22.49 -11.30
CA ALA A 523 19.44 21.54 -10.53
C ALA A 523 19.65 20.11 -11.03
N ASP A 524 19.35 19.13 -10.18
CA ASP A 524 19.31 17.73 -10.59
C ASP A 524 18.15 17.47 -11.56
N ALA A 525 18.22 16.32 -12.24
CA ALA A 525 17.23 15.94 -13.23
C ALA A 525 15.82 15.84 -12.63
N ASP A 526 15.66 15.29 -11.43
CA ASP A 526 14.33 15.09 -10.81
C ASP A 526 13.63 16.43 -10.52
N LEU A 527 14.38 17.43 -10.04
CA LEU A 527 13.85 18.77 -9.80
C LEU A 527 13.48 19.46 -11.12
N TRP A 528 14.28 19.27 -12.19
CA TRP A 528 13.93 19.78 -13.51
C TRP A 528 12.69 19.11 -14.10
N HIS A 529 12.56 17.78 -13.96
CA HIS A 529 11.35 17.06 -14.35
C HIS A 529 10.13 17.59 -13.62
N HIS A 530 10.24 17.87 -12.32
CA HIS A 530 9.16 18.48 -11.54
C HIS A 530 8.76 19.86 -12.09
N ILE A 531 9.72 20.77 -12.30
CA ILE A 531 9.45 22.13 -12.80
C ILE A 531 8.82 22.08 -14.20
N VAL A 532 9.36 21.29 -15.12
CA VAL A 532 8.79 21.13 -16.47
C VAL A 532 7.37 20.57 -16.41
N THR A 533 7.13 19.62 -15.50
CA THR A 533 5.80 19.04 -15.28
C THR A 533 4.80 20.08 -14.79
N GLU A 534 5.19 20.92 -13.82
CA GLU A 534 4.35 22.03 -13.34
C GLU A 534 4.01 23.00 -14.49
N MET A 535 5.00 23.42 -15.28
CA MET A 535 4.77 24.32 -16.42
C MET A 535 3.83 23.69 -17.46
N ARG A 536 4.06 22.42 -17.82
CA ARG A 536 3.28 21.68 -18.82
C ARG A 536 1.81 21.51 -18.40
N TYR A 537 1.56 21.28 -17.11
CA TYR A 537 0.21 21.03 -16.61
C TYR A 537 -0.49 22.25 -16.01
N ALA A 538 0.18 23.40 -15.84
CA ALA A 538 -0.38 24.61 -15.25
C ALA A 538 -1.74 25.01 -15.85
N GLY A 539 -1.85 25.02 -17.19
CA GLY A 539 -3.10 25.35 -17.88
C GLY A 539 -4.22 24.32 -17.66
N TYR A 540 -3.88 23.03 -17.57
CA TYR A 540 -4.85 21.96 -17.30
C TYR A 540 -5.33 21.99 -15.85
N VAL A 541 -4.42 22.23 -14.90
CA VAL A 541 -4.74 22.37 -13.47
C VAL A 541 -5.63 23.60 -13.24
N ALA A 542 -5.36 24.72 -13.91
CA ALA A 542 -6.20 25.91 -13.84
C ALA A 542 -7.63 25.65 -14.35
N ARG A 543 -7.78 24.83 -15.40
CA ARG A 543 -9.10 24.41 -15.92
C ARG A 543 -9.80 23.35 -15.07
N GLN A 544 -9.04 22.52 -14.34
CA GLN A 544 -9.59 21.48 -13.47
C GLN A 544 -10.11 22.01 -12.15
N LYS A 545 -9.64 23.17 -11.67
CA LYS A 545 -10.20 23.80 -10.46
C LYS A 545 -11.68 24.13 -10.73
N PRO A 546 -12.65 23.41 -10.11
CA PRO A 546 -14.03 23.89 -10.15
C PRO A 546 -14.06 25.26 -9.46
N PRO A 547 -15.03 26.15 -9.80
CA PRO A 547 -15.27 27.32 -8.97
C PRO A 547 -15.44 26.84 -7.53
N TYR A 548 -14.67 27.42 -6.60
CA TYR A 548 -14.68 27.09 -5.18
C TYR A 548 -16.12 26.88 -4.69
N SER A 549 -16.48 25.65 -4.31
CA SER A 549 -17.78 25.37 -3.69
C SER A 549 -17.61 25.48 -2.17
N PRO A 550 -18.26 26.46 -1.51
CA PRO A 550 -18.18 26.60 -0.06
C PRO A 550 -18.65 25.33 0.69
N ALA A 551 -19.42 24.46 0.03
CA ALA A 551 -19.98 23.24 0.59
C ALA A 551 -18.92 22.23 1.11
N SER A 552 -17.72 22.18 0.52
CA SER A 552 -16.69 21.20 0.94
C SER A 552 -16.14 21.44 2.34
N ASN A 553 -16.30 22.65 2.87
CA ASN A 553 -15.84 23.03 4.21
C ASN A 553 -16.99 23.11 5.24
N VAL A 554 -18.23 22.85 4.81
CA VAL A 554 -19.38 22.87 5.73
C VAL A 554 -19.37 21.59 6.55
N GLN A 555 -19.08 21.73 7.84
CA GLN A 555 -19.20 20.65 8.82
C GLN A 555 -20.68 20.40 9.12
N ILE A 556 -21.07 19.13 9.11
CA ILE A 556 -22.39 18.69 9.55
C ILE A 556 -22.29 18.38 11.05
N PRO A 557 -23.11 19.01 11.91
CA PRO A 557 -23.11 18.72 13.33
C PRO A 557 -23.38 17.24 13.60
N SER A 558 -22.59 16.61 14.48
CA SER A 558 -22.73 15.18 14.80
C SER A 558 -24.08 14.81 15.44
N ALA A 559 -24.77 15.81 16.00
CA ALA A 559 -26.10 15.68 16.60
C ALA A 559 -27.25 15.97 15.63
N LEU A 560 -26.97 16.30 14.35
CA LEU A 560 -28.02 16.60 13.38
C LEU A 560 -28.88 15.35 13.10
N ASP A 561 -30.18 15.45 13.33
CA ASP A 561 -31.13 14.41 12.94
C ASP A 561 -31.60 14.63 11.49
N PHE A 562 -31.11 13.79 10.57
CA PHE A 562 -31.53 13.84 9.17
C PHE A 562 -33.01 13.50 8.96
N ALA A 563 -33.71 12.91 9.94
CA ALA A 563 -35.14 12.61 9.83
C ALA A 563 -35.99 13.88 9.73
N VAL A 564 -35.56 14.96 10.38
CA VAL A 564 -36.31 16.23 10.46
C VAL A 564 -35.88 17.26 9.41
N VAL A 565 -34.86 16.97 8.60
CA VAL A 565 -34.39 17.89 7.56
C VAL A 565 -35.43 17.96 6.42
N ALA A 566 -36.06 19.12 6.28
CA ALA A 566 -37.03 19.41 5.23
C ALA A 566 -36.37 19.35 3.84
N GLY A 567 -37.10 18.83 2.84
CA GLY A 567 -36.61 18.72 1.45
C GLY A 567 -35.79 17.47 1.12
N LEU A 568 -35.36 16.67 2.11
CA LEU A 568 -34.74 15.37 1.85
C LEU A 568 -35.79 14.28 1.61
N ARG A 569 -35.63 13.51 0.52
CA ARG A 569 -36.42 12.30 0.26
C ARG A 569 -36.14 11.24 1.34
N THR A 570 -37.11 10.38 1.62
CA THR A 570 -37.00 9.32 2.64
C THR A 570 -35.75 8.46 2.45
N GLU A 571 -35.47 8.02 1.23
CA GLU A 571 -34.25 7.24 0.90
C GLU A 571 -32.96 7.99 1.24
N ALA A 572 -32.89 9.29 0.95
CA ALA A 572 -31.73 10.11 1.29
C ALA A 572 -31.56 10.26 2.80
N ARG A 573 -32.67 10.40 3.55
CA ARG A 573 -32.64 10.45 5.02
C ARG A 573 -32.12 9.16 5.62
N GLU A 574 -32.59 8.00 5.15
CA GLU A 574 -32.10 6.69 5.59
C GLU A 574 -30.60 6.54 5.32
N LYS A 575 -30.18 6.86 4.10
CA LYS A 575 -28.76 6.80 3.72
C LYS A 575 -27.88 7.71 4.57
N LEU A 576 -28.31 8.95 4.81
CA LEU A 576 -27.56 9.91 5.63
C LEU A 576 -27.57 9.56 7.12
N ARG A 577 -28.64 8.95 7.64
CA ARG A 577 -28.70 8.42 9.01
C ARG A 577 -27.75 7.25 9.24
N ASN A 578 -27.56 6.43 8.21
CA ASN A 578 -26.65 5.28 8.24
C ASN A 578 -25.18 5.72 8.08
N ILE A 579 -24.89 6.61 7.11
CA ILE A 579 -23.52 7.07 6.82
C ILE A 579 -23.03 8.11 7.83
N ARG A 580 -23.92 8.97 8.33
CA ARG A 580 -23.64 10.11 9.22
C ARG A 580 -22.42 10.95 8.78
N PRO A 581 -22.48 11.57 7.59
CA PRO A 581 -21.35 12.31 7.05
C PRO A 581 -20.99 13.50 7.95
N ARG A 582 -19.68 13.79 8.09
CA ARG A 582 -19.15 14.95 8.83
C ARG A 582 -19.11 16.23 7.98
N THR A 583 -19.14 16.11 6.67
CA THR A 583 -19.04 17.25 5.74
C THR A 583 -20.16 17.17 4.71
N LEU A 584 -20.54 18.32 4.15
CA LEU A 584 -21.60 18.40 3.14
C LEU A 584 -21.20 17.83 1.76
N ALA A 585 -19.91 17.85 1.43
CA ALA A 585 -19.38 17.31 0.16
C ALA A 585 -19.21 15.79 0.13
#